data_AF-A0AA88M7B1-F1
#
_entry.id   AF-A0AA88M7B1-F1
#
_cell.length_a   1.000
_cell.length_b   1.000
_cell.length_c   1.000
_cell.angle_alpha   90.00
_cell.angle_beta   90.00
_cell.angle_gamma   90.00
#
_symmetry.space_group_name_H-M   'P 1'
#
loop_
_entity.id
_entity.type
_entity.pdbx_description
1 polymer ?
#
loop_
_entity_poly.entity_id
_entity_poly.type
_entity_poly.pdbx_seq_one_letter_code
_entity_poly.pdbx_strand_id
1 'polypeptide(L)'
;MFRRYYPVPCTRKERKAQEVNLVSGCDKMASGSPLVNGDLSHPAQSESAGAPHVEETLQQMNILIKENRELKEALKQTNLSMKERFEGLSAWKEKQKEERVFLEKRLEEAKERVQTLDSENELLKKRVQEKEKQHVGAEEGEGGGLQAKLEALTVQIARLQAEKNDLVALNSELQLKMSQASPEDSFIEIRIAKGEMDVTRDLPSQQDLSASFTIKPEMAGSRLESEEQTVSQLLQSLRLETQQKEQLQLQVQTAQKRIAELELKEPKCESGTQMSLPYVNPTQEAQSKRSQEEADKSASEVENLKTQLMNLFKELQQAQSKLDEAENMKKNLQDRCKELEQDLCTLKTQLGEREQLQAENDSLKVQLESMQSANKLEQKKVQEERSALAQLKDAYTKLFEDYDELQQENKKRKGSILPEEHGELQTRMAAAEKALADKQQQIDVMKQELFEKDKELETISVFKAQAEVYSSDFYAERAAREKIHEEKERLAAQLEFIKKQNIQLQDEVESMGRQSMTEMQRRHVPRGTNPADSSPHHHLQAGRVDWQQQGNIPEHACPKCGEVLPDLDSLQIHIMDCII
;
A
#
# COMPACT_ATOMS: atom_id res chain seq x y z
N MET A 1 33.16 -9.72 4.47
CA MET A 1 33.35 -8.81 3.33
C MET A 1 32.00 -8.25 2.94
N PHE A 2 31.66 -7.08 3.47
CA PHE A 2 30.44 -6.33 3.13
C PHE A 2 30.71 -5.45 1.91
N ARG A 3 29.82 -5.43 0.92
CA ARG A 3 29.68 -4.30 -0.01
C ARG A 3 28.26 -3.77 0.07
N ARG A 4 28.12 -2.67 0.83
CA ARG A 4 26.97 -1.77 0.81
C ARG A 4 27.03 -0.96 -0.49
N TYR A 5 25.95 -0.97 -1.27
CA TYR A 5 25.73 0.04 -2.30
C TYR A 5 24.92 1.19 -1.67
N TYR A 6 25.54 2.36 -1.56
CA TYR A 6 24.85 3.63 -1.31
C TYR A 6 24.43 4.24 -2.65
N PRO A 7 23.22 4.82 -2.78
CA PRO A 7 22.94 5.76 -3.85
C PRO A 7 23.42 7.17 -3.48
N VAL A 8 24.17 7.78 -4.39
CA VAL A 8 24.61 9.18 -4.35
C VAL A 8 23.43 10.09 -4.72
N PRO A 9 23.16 11.21 -4.00
CA PRO A 9 22.14 12.16 -4.39
C PRO A 9 22.64 13.06 -5.52
N CYS A 10 22.07 12.91 -6.72
CA CYS A 10 22.39 13.78 -7.86
C CYS A 10 21.56 15.06 -7.81
N THR A 11 22.26 16.19 -7.78
CA THR A 11 21.74 17.54 -7.67
C THR A 11 20.95 17.97 -8.90
N ARG A 12 19.80 18.58 -8.61
CA ARG A 12 18.93 19.37 -9.49
C ARG A 12 19.71 20.34 -10.38
N LYS A 13 19.82 20.04 -11.68
CA LYS A 13 19.94 21.02 -12.78
C LYS A 13 19.62 20.33 -14.11
N GLU A 14 18.88 21.08 -14.94
CA GLU A 14 18.68 20.84 -16.38
C GLU A 14 17.72 19.72 -16.79
N ARG A 15 16.43 20.06 -16.90
CA ARG A 15 15.57 19.51 -17.96
C ARG A 15 14.96 20.68 -18.73
N LYS A 16 15.55 20.98 -19.88
CA LYS A 16 14.90 21.63 -21.02
C LYS A 16 14.66 20.54 -22.06
N ALA A 17 13.45 20.56 -22.62
CA ALA A 17 13.05 20.01 -23.92
C ALA A 17 13.30 18.52 -24.18
N GLN A 18 12.22 17.73 -24.18
CA GLN A 18 11.72 16.97 -25.33
C GLN A 18 10.75 15.93 -24.80
N GLU A 19 9.45 16.18 -24.98
CA GLU A 19 8.49 15.09 -24.99
C GLU A 19 7.65 15.25 -26.25
N VAL A 20 8.01 14.40 -27.20
CA VAL A 20 7.34 14.15 -28.46
C VAL A 20 6.55 12.84 -28.25
N ASN A 21 5.29 12.87 -28.67
CA ASN A 21 4.41 11.74 -28.96
C ASN A 21 3.82 10.93 -27.79
N LEU A 22 2.57 11.30 -27.44
CA LEU A 22 1.52 10.34 -27.09
C LEU A 22 0.21 10.80 -27.76
N VAL A 23 -0.03 10.27 -28.97
CA VAL A 23 -1.34 10.27 -29.61
C VAL A 23 -1.59 8.83 -30.08
N SER A 24 -2.56 8.18 -29.46
CA SER A 24 -3.29 7.07 -30.08
C SER A 24 -4.69 7.02 -29.48
N GLY A 25 -5.70 7.19 -30.34
CA GLY A 25 -7.11 6.97 -30.03
C GLY A 25 -7.99 8.21 -30.10
N CYS A 26 -8.41 8.60 -31.31
CA CYS A 26 -9.81 8.90 -31.63
C CYS A 26 -9.97 9.32 -33.10
N ASP A 27 -10.74 8.48 -33.82
CA ASP A 27 -11.70 8.78 -34.89
C ASP A 27 -11.33 9.74 -36.02
N LYS A 28 -11.03 9.12 -37.17
CA LYS A 28 -11.04 9.72 -38.51
C LYS A 28 -12.49 10.05 -38.91
N MET A 29 -12.84 11.33 -38.97
CA MET A 29 -13.88 11.80 -39.91
C MET A 29 -13.20 12.40 -41.13
N ALA A 30 -13.25 11.65 -42.23
CA ALA A 30 -12.85 12.11 -43.54
C ALA A 30 -14.02 12.89 -44.17
N SER A 31 -13.79 14.15 -44.53
CA SER A 31 -14.53 14.80 -45.61
C SER A 31 -13.50 15.47 -46.52
N GLY A 32 -13.21 14.79 -47.63
CA GLY A 32 -12.44 15.35 -48.74
C GLY A 32 -13.39 16.04 -49.69
N SER A 33 -13.09 17.28 -50.06
CA SER A 33 -13.60 17.90 -51.29
C SER A 33 -12.41 18.09 -52.25
N PRO A 34 -12.51 17.66 -53.52
CA PRO A 34 -11.38 17.71 -54.44
C PRO A 34 -11.23 19.12 -55.03
N LEU A 35 -10.01 19.63 -55.06
CA LEU A 35 -9.62 20.78 -55.87
C LEU A 35 -9.59 20.35 -57.34
N VAL A 36 -10.55 20.83 -58.13
CA VAL A 36 -10.57 20.71 -59.60
C VAL A 36 -9.72 21.84 -60.18
N ASN A 37 -8.70 21.46 -60.97
CA ASN A 37 -7.99 22.36 -61.88
C ASN A 37 -8.99 22.96 -62.88
N GLY A 38 -9.10 24.28 -62.91
CA GLY A 38 -9.85 25.03 -63.91
C GLY A 38 -8.91 25.61 -64.97
N ASP A 39 -9.06 25.12 -66.20
CA ASP A 39 -8.41 25.62 -67.41
C ASP A 39 -8.65 27.13 -67.62
N LEU A 40 -7.58 27.85 -67.96
CA LEU A 40 -7.63 29.23 -68.43
C LEU A 40 -8.04 29.26 -69.90
N SER A 41 -9.33 29.45 -70.16
CA SER A 41 -9.82 29.95 -71.46
C SER A 41 -10.27 31.39 -71.31
N HIS A 42 -9.58 32.31 -71.98
CA HIS A 42 -10.08 33.67 -72.21
C HIS A 42 -11.39 33.65 -73.01
N PRO A 43 -12.28 34.62 -72.77
CA PRO A 43 -12.80 35.36 -73.90
C PRO A 43 -12.78 36.88 -73.67
N ALA A 44 -12.60 37.59 -74.77
CA ALA A 44 -12.67 39.05 -74.86
C ALA A 44 -14.09 39.50 -75.28
N GLN A 45 -14.47 40.72 -74.83
CA GLN A 45 -15.55 41.61 -75.33
C GLN A 45 -16.99 41.16 -75.01
N SER A 46 -18.00 42.00 -74.72
CA SER A 46 -18.20 43.44 -74.57
C SER A 46 -19.58 43.67 -73.91
N GLU A 47 -19.70 44.71 -73.08
CA GLU A 47 -20.90 45.49 -72.68
C GLU A 47 -22.10 44.84 -71.94
N SER A 48 -22.57 45.56 -70.90
CA SER A 48 -23.83 45.43 -70.15
C SER A 48 -23.89 44.50 -68.90
N ALA A 49 -23.01 44.66 -67.91
CA ALA A 49 -23.16 43.95 -66.62
C ALA A 49 -22.41 44.57 -65.41
N GLY A 50 -22.57 45.88 -65.14
CA GLY A 50 -21.93 46.51 -63.96
C GLY A 50 -22.55 46.14 -62.59
N ALA A 51 -23.76 45.57 -62.57
CA ALA A 51 -24.47 45.21 -61.35
C ALA A 51 -24.17 43.79 -60.82
N PRO A 52 -24.17 42.71 -61.63
CA PRO A 52 -24.00 41.36 -61.10
C PRO A 52 -22.58 41.07 -60.57
N HIS A 53 -21.52 41.64 -61.16
CA HIS A 53 -20.16 41.46 -60.66
C HIS A 53 -19.96 42.11 -59.28
N VAL A 54 -20.55 43.28 -59.03
CA VAL A 54 -20.47 43.94 -57.72
C VAL A 54 -21.25 43.13 -56.69
N GLU A 55 -22.44 42.64 -57.06
CA GLU A 55 -23.26 41.77 -56.21
C GLU A 55 -22.52 40.47 -55.83
N GLU A 56 -21.86 39.81 -56.78
CA GLU A 56 -21.06 38.61 -56.56
C GLU A 56 -19.87 38.87 -55.62
N THR A 57 -19.14 39.98 -55.82
CA THR A 57 -18.05 40.36 -54.91
C THR A 57 -18.54 40.68 -53.50
N LEU A 58 -19.71 41.30 -53.35
CA LEU A 58 -20.33 41.57 -52.05
C LEU A 58 -20.80 40.28 -51.37
N GLN A 59 -21.34 39.33 -52.11
CA GLN A 59 -21.68 37.99 -51.60
C GLN A 59 -20.44 37.26 -51.11
N GLN A 60 -19.35 37.29 -51.89
CA GLN A 60 -18.09 36.65 -51.52
C GLN A 60 -17.43 37.32 -50.31
N MET A 61 -17.50 38.65 -50.20
CA MET A 61 -17.07 39.39 -49.02
C MET A 61 -17.89 39.01 -47.77
N ASN A 62 -19.22 38.85 -47.91
CA ASN A 62 -20.08 38.43 -46.81
C ASN A 62 -19.79 37.00 -46.34
N ILE A 63 -19.47 36.08 -47.27
CA ILE A 63 -19.03 34.72 -46.95
C ILE A 63 -17.72 34.78 -46.15
N LEU A 64 -16.72 35.51 -46.62
CA LEU A 64 -15.44 35.67 -45.91
C LEU A 64 -15.61 36.30 -44.53
N ILE A 65 -16.49 37.28 -44.38
CA ILE A 65 -16.80 37.87 -43.06
C ILE A 65 -17.42 36.83 -42.13
N LYS A 66 -18.34 36.00 -42.64
CA LYS A 66 -18.97 34.93 -41.88
C LYS A 66 -17.95 33.87 -41.45
N GLU A 67 -17.13 33.37 -42.37
CA GLU A 67 -16.05 32.43 -42.09
C GLU A 67 -15.05 33.01 -41.09
N ASN A 68 -14.70 34.30 -41.20
CA ASN A 68 -13.80 34.95 -40.24
C ASN A 68 -14.42 35.05 -38.84
N ARG A 69 -15.74 35.26 -38.73
CA ARG A 69 -16.47 35.24 -37.45
C ARG A 69 -16.48 33.84 -36.86
N GLU A 70 -16.79 32.83 -37.66
CA GLU A 70 -16.79 31.42 -37.25
C GLU A 70 -15.39 30.96 -36.79
N LEU A 71 -14.33 31.35 -37.51
CA LEU A 71 -12.94 31.09 -37.11
C LEU A 71 -12.57 31.76 -35.78
N LYS A 72 -13.00 33.01 -35.57
CA LYS A 72 -12.79 33.72 -34.29
C LYS A 72 -13.50 33.03 -33.14
N GLU A 73 -14.73 32.56 -33.38
CA GLU A 73 -15.51 31.84 -32.37
C GLU A 73 -14.89 30.47 -32.07
N ALA A 74 -14.49 29.71 -33.09
CA ALA A 74 -13.77 28.44 -32.92
C ALA A 74 -12.47 28.65 -32.13
N LEU A 75 -11.68 29.67 -32.46
CA LEU A 75 -10.45 29.99 -31.72
C LEU A 75 -10.75 30.34 -30.26
N LYS A 76 -11.81 31.13 -29.99
CA LYS A 76 -12.24 31.43 -28.63
C LYS A 76 -12.64 30.18 -27.85
N GLN A 77 -13.38 29.25 -28.48
CA GLN A 77 -13.76 27.98 -27.87
C GLN A 77 -12.53 27.10 -27.58
N THR A 78 -11.58 27.00 -28.51
CA THR A 78 -10.35 26.23 -28.28
C THR A 78 -9.51 26.81 -27.14
N ASN A 79 -9.39 28.14 -27.05
CA ASN A 79 -8.69 28.80 -25.94
C ASN A 79 -9.40 28.57 -24.60
N LEU A 80 -10.73 28.61 -24.57
CA LEU A 80 -11.50 28.31 -23.35
C LEU A 80 -11.29 26.87 -22.91
N SER A 81 -11.41 25.90 -23.82
CA SER A 81 -11.17 24.49 -23.54
C SER A 81 -9.74 24.24 -23.05
N MET A 82 -8.75 24.93 -23.64
CA MET A 82 -7.36 24.83 -23.20
C MET A 82 -7.18 25.38 -21.78
N LYS A 83 -7.82 26.51 -21.46
CA LYS A 83 -7.80 27.11 -20.12
C LYS A 83 -8.43 26.16 -19.08
N GLU A 84 -9.59 25.58 -19.39
CA GLU A 84 -10.26 24.60 -18.52
C GLU A 84 -9.38 23.36 -18.28
N ARG A 85 -8.71 22.86 -19.33
CA ARG A 85 -7.75 21.74 -19.19
C ARG A 85 -6.55 22.12 -18.30
N PHE A 86 -6.01 23.33 -18.45
CA PHE A 86 -4.92 23.81 -17.60
C PHE A 86 -5.34 23.97 -16.14
N GLU A 87 -6.54 24.48 -15.88
CA GLU A 87 -7.12 24.58 -14.54
C GLU A 87 -7.33 23.18 -13.93
N GLY A 88 -7.87 22.23 -14.71
CA GLY A 88 -8.02 20.84 -14.30
C GLY A 88 -6.70 20.16 -13.97
N LEU A 89 -5.66 20.34 -14.80
CA LEU A 89 -4.32 19.81 -14.53
C LEU A 89 -3.69 20.44 -13.29
N SER A 90 -3.92 21.74 -13.07
CA SER A 90 -3.41 22.46 -11.89
C SER A 90 -4.08 21.98 -10.61
N ALA A 91 -5.40 21.79 -10.63
CA ALA A 91 -6.15 21.23 -9.51
C ALA A 91 -5.75 19.78 -9.22
N TRP A 92 -5.58 18.96 -10.25
CA TRP A 92 -5.10 17.59 -10.10
C TRP A 92 -3.71 17.55 -9.48
N LYS A 93 -2.79 18.42 -9.92
CA LYS A 93 -1.44 18.54 -9.38
C LYS A 93 -1.45 18.94 -7.89
N GLU A 94 -2.32 19.87 -7.49
CA GLU A 94 -2.43 20.25 -6.08
C GLU A 94 -3.01 19.10 -5.25
N LYS A 95 -4.05 18.42 -5.74
CA LYS A 95 -4.61 17.23 -5.09
C LYS A 95 -3.55 16.13 -4.89
N GLN A 96 -2.72 15.87 -5.90
CA GLN A 96 -1.61 14.91 -5.80
C GLN A 96 -0.55 15.34 -4.77
N LYS A 97 -0.34 16.64 -4.60
CA LYS A 97 0.56 17.17 -3.56
C LYS A 97 -0.04 17.02 -2.17
N GLU A 98 -1.32 17.30 -1.99
CA GLU A 98 -2.04 17.09 -0.72
C GLU A 98 -2.05 15.60 -0.31
N GLU A 99 -2.33 14.70 -1.25
CA GLU A 99 -2.33 13.25 -1.03
C GLU A 99 -0.93 12.74 -0.61
N ARG A 100 0.13 13.22 -1.28
CA ARG A 100 1.51 12.89 -0.88
C ARG A 100 1.81 13.36 0.55
N VAL A 101 1.44 14.59 0.90
CA VAL A 101 1.65 15.13 2.26
C VAL A 101 0.86 14.33 3.30
N PHE A 102 -0.36 13.92 2.98
CA PHE A 102 -1.17 13.07 3.84
C PHE A 102 -0.51 11.71 4.11
N LEU A 103 -0.04 11.04 3.05
CA LEU A 103 0.65 9.76 3.18
C LEU A 103 1.97 9.89 3.95
N GLU A 104 2.73 10.95 3.72
CA GLU A 104 3.96 11.24 4.45
C GLU A 104 3.70 11.44 5.95
N LYS A 105 2.64 12.19 6.30
CA LYS A 105 2.20 12.34 7.70
C LYS A 105 1.81 11.00 8.33
N ARG A 106 1.02 10.18 7.63
CA ARG A 106 0.60 8.85 8.11
C ARG A 106 1.80 7.92 8.34
N LEU A 107 2.78 7.98 7.44
CA LEU A 107 4.01 7.21 7.55
C LEU A 107 4.85 7.67 8.75
N GLU A 108 4.94 8.97 9.00
CA GLU A 108 5.67 9.49 10.16
C GLU A 108 4.99 9.07 11.48
N GLU A 109 3.67 9.17 11.58
CA GLU A 109 2.94 8.68 12.75
C GLU A 109 3.08 7.15 12.94
N ALA A 110 3.23 6.38 11.86
CA ALA A 110 3.48 4.95 11.95
C ALA A 110 4.89 4.67 12.47
N LYS A 111 5.91 5.42 12.02
CA LYS A 111 7.27 5.33 12.55
C LYS A 111 7.32 5.67 14.04
N GLU A 112 6.65 6.73 14.48
CA GLU A 112 6.60 7.13 15.88
C GLU A 112 5.98 6.03 16.76
N ARG A 113 4.90 5.38 16.28
CA ARG A 113 4.30 4.22 16.98
C ARG A 113 5.26 3.05 17.07
N VAL A 114 5.98 2.73 15.98
CA VAL A 114 6.98 1.66 15.98
C VAL A 114 8.12 1.97 16.95
N GLN A 115 8.65 3.19 16.94
CA GLN A 115 9.70 3.60 17.89
C GLN A 115 9.24 3.50 19.35
N THR A 116 7.98 3.85 19.62
CA THR A 116 7.38 3.72 20.96
C THR A 116 7.32 2.26 21.37
N LEU A 117 6.77 1.39 20.51
CA LEU A 117 6.71 -0.05 20.76
C LEU A 117 8.09 -0.70 20.90
N ASP A 118 9.08 -0.27 20.12
CA ASP A 118 10.46 -0.74 20.25
C ASP A 118 11.05 -0.37 21.61
N SER A 119 10.79 0.85 22.09
CA SER A 119 11.23 1.29 23.42
C SER A 119 10.53 0.52 24.55
N GLU A 120 9.23 0.22 24.40
CA GLU A 120 8.47 -0.60 25.34
C GLU A 120 8.97 -2.05 25.35
N ASN A 121 9.23 -2.63 24.17
CA ASN A 121 9.77 -3.97 24.02
C ASN A 121 11.16 -4.10 24.65
N GLU A 122 12.04 -3.12 24.47
CA GLU A 122 13.34 -3.10 25.15
C GLU A 122 13.19 -3.00 26.69
N LEU A 123 12.22 -2.22 27.17
CA LEU A 123 11.93 -2.13 28.61
C LEU A 123 11.36 -3.46 29.15
N LEU A 124 10.43 -4.08 28.45
CA LEU A 124 9.89 -5.40 28.80
C LEU A 124 10.99 -6.46 28.78
N LYS A 125 11.87 -6.46 27.78
CA LYS A 125 13.00 -7.37 27.69
C LYS A 125 13.96 -7.21 28.87
N LYS A 126 14.24 -5.98 29.31
CA LYS A 126 15.01 -5.72 30.54
C LYS A 126 14.29 -6.26 31.78
N ARG A 127 12.98 -6.06 31.91
CA ARG A 127 12.17 -6.59 33.03
C ARG A 127 12.13 -8.12 33.05
N VAL A 128 12.07 -8.76 31.88
CA VAL A 128 12.17 -10.22 31.75
C VAL A 128 13.55 -10.68 32.20
N GLN A 129 14.63 -10.05 31.73
CA GLN A 129 15.99 -10.37 32.17
C GLN A 129 16.21 -10.16 33.68
N GLU A 130 15.62 -9.12 34.28
CA GLU A 130 15.66 -8.91 35.73
C GLU A 130 14.91 -10.02 36.47
N LYS A 131 13.74 -10.42 36.00
CA LYS A 131 12.99 -11.54 36.57
C LYS A 131 13.70 -12.88 36.39
N GLU A 132 14.34 -13.12 35.26
CA GLU A 132 15.18 -14.29 35.02
C GLU A 132 16.37 -14.32 35.99
N LYS A 133 17.05 -13.19 36.21
CA LYS A 133 18.14 -13.08 37.21
C LYS A 133 17.64 -13.30 38.64
N GLN A 134 16.44 -12.82 38.96
CA GLN A 134 15.80 -13.08 40.25
C GLN A 134 15.37 -14.56 40.41
N HIS A 135 15.01 -15.23 39.31
CA HIS A 135 14.68 -16.66 39.31
C HIS A 135 15.94 -17.53 39.49
N VAL A 136 17.04 -17.20 38.79
CA VAL A 136 18.33 -17.90 38.94
C VAL A 136 18.92 -17.69 40.35
N GLY A 137 18.70 -16.53 40.97
CA GLY A 137 19.08 -16.28 42.37
C GLY A 137 18.22 -17.00 43.43
N ALA A 138 17.04 -17.51 43.06
CA ALA A 138 16.17 -18.30 43.94
C ALA A 138 16.25 -19.82 43.64
N GLU A 139 16.66 -20.21 42.42
CA GLU A 139 16.77 -21.60 42.01
C GLU A 139 17.99 -22.35 42.55
N GLU A 140 19.00 -21.66 43.09
CA GLU A 140 20.06 -22.33 43.87
C GLU A 140 19.55 -22.90 45.21
N GLY A 141 18.33 -22.55 45.64
CA GLY A 141 17.71 -23.06 46.88
C GLY A 141 16.66 -24.15 46.69
N GLU A 142 15.77 -24.06 45.69
CA GLU A 142 14.59 -24.94 45.62
C GLU A 142 14.35 -25.64 44.26
N GLY A 143 14.91 -25.14 43.15
CA GLY A 143 14.74 -25.75 41.82
C GLY A 143 15.56 -27.02 41.60
N GLY A 144 16.77 -27.08 42.18
CA GLY A 144 17.64 -28.26 42.10
C GLY A 144 17.07 -29.50 42.78
N GLY A 145 16.23 -29.33 43.80
CA GLY A 145 15.64 -30.45 44.55
C GLY A 145 14.56 -31.21 43.77
N LEU A 146 13.78 -30.52 42.93
CA LEU A 146 12.73 -31.15 42.12
C LEU A 146 13.30 -31.86 40.89
N GLN A 147 14.29 -31.25 40.23
CA GLN A 147 14.98 -31.87 39.10
C GLN A 147 15.76 -33.12 39.54
N ALA A 148 16.48 -33.06 40.67
CA ALA A 148 17.18 -34.21 41.23
C ALA A 148 16.23 -35.33 41.69
N LYS A 149 15.03 -34.99 42.20
CA LYS A 149 13.99 -35.97 42.54
C LYS A 149 13.41 -36.63 41.30
N LEU A 150 13.19 -35.89 40.21
CA LEU A 150 12.73 -36.46 38.94
C LEU A 150 13.77 -37.41 38.34
N GLU A 151 15.05 -37.06 38.38
CA GLU A 151 16.12 -37.94 37.93
C GLU A 151 16.25 -39.19 38.82
N ALA A 152 16.15 -39.04 40.14
CA ALA A 152 16.17 -40.18 41.07
C ALA A 152 14.98 -41.14 40.87
N LEU A 153 13.77 -40.60 40.65
CA LEU A 153 12.58 -41.40 40.34
C LEU A 153 12.72 -42.10 38.98
N THR A 154 13.33 -41.45 37.99
CA THR A 154 13.59 -42.05 36.67
C THR A 154 14.54 -43.24 36.77
N VAL A 155 15.61 -43.12 37.56
CA VAL A 155 16.55 -44.24 37.83
C VAL A 155 15.85 -45.38 38.59
N GLN A 156 14.96 -45.06 39.53
CA GLN A 156 14.21 -46.06 40.28
C GLN A 156 13.22 -46.84 39.40
N ILE A 157 12.55 -46.16 38.46
CA ILE A 157 11.65 -46.80 37.48
C ILE A 157 12.44 -47.77 36.58
N ALA A 158 13.61 -47.35 36.08
CA ALA A 158 14.46 -48.20 35.24
C ALA A 158 14.92 -49.47 35.98
N ARG A 159 15.28 -49.36 37.26
CA ARG A 159 15.64 -50.51 38.10
C ARG A 159 14.47 -51.47 38.30
N LEU A 160 13.29 -50.96 38.62
CA LEU A 160 12.08 -51.78 38.80
C LEU A 160 11.66 -52.46 37.49
N GLN A 161 11.87 -51.82 36.34
CA GLN A 161 11.65 -52.45 35.03
C GLN A 161 12.64 -53.60 34.76
N ALA A 162 13.91 -53.46 35.16
CA ALA A 162 14.87 -54.56 35.06
C ALA A 162 14.47 -55.74 35.97
N GLU A 163 14.17 -55.47 37.24
CA GLU A 163 13.72 -56.50 38.19
C GLU A 163 12.43 -57.21 37.73
N LYS A 164 11.47 -56.46 37.14
CA LYS A 164 10.28 -57.04 36.52
C LYS A 164 10.65 -58.00 35.39
N ASN A 165 11.57 -57.60 34.50
CA ASN A 165 11.98 -58.43 33.38
C ASN A 165 12.70 -59.71 33.84
N ASP A 166 13.55 -59.61 34.87
CA ASP A 166 14.21 -60.76 35.48
C ASP A 166 13.21 -61.72 36.12
N LEU A 167 12.20 -61.19 36.83
CA LEU A 167 11.12 -62.00 37.40
C LEU A 167 10.28 -62.68 36.31
N VAL A 168 9.99 -62.00 35.20
CA VAL A 168 9.28 -62.59 34.06
C VAL A 168 10.10 -63.71 33.43
N ALA A 169 11.43 -63.54 33.29
CA ALA A 169 12.32 -64.57 32.80
C ALA A 169 12.35 -65.79 33.74
N LEU A 170 12.48 -65.56 35.06
CA LEU A 170 12.44 -66.63 36.05
C LEU A 170 11.09 -67.36 36.06
N ASN A 171 9.99 -66.64 35.92
CA ASN A 171 8.66 -67.22 35.84
C ASN A 171 8.47 -68.06 34.56
N SER A 172 9.05 -67.62 33.45
CA SER A 172 9.11 -68.39 32.20
C SER A 172 9.94 -69.67 32.37
N GLU A 173 11.07 -69.59 33.08
CA GLU A 173 11.90 -70.76 33.40
C GLU A 173 11.21 -71.74 34.35
N LEU A 174 10.50 -71.23 35.36
CA LEU A 174 9.68 -72.02 36.29
C LEU A 174 8.54 -72.72 35.55
N GLN A 175 7.84 -72.04 34.63
CA GLN A 175 6.83 -72.66 33.77
C GLN A 175 7.41 -73.76 32.88
N LEU A 176 8.61 -73.55 32.33
CA LEU A 176 9.31 -74.58 31.56
C LEU A 176 9.70 -75.77 32.44
N LYS A 177 10.14 -75.54 33.68
CA LYS A 177 10.45 -76.60 34.66
C LYS A 177 9.20 -77.35 35.13
N MET A 178 8.07 -76.68 35.32
CA MET A 178 6.78 -77.32 35.60
C MET A 178 6.29 -78.15 34.41
N SER A 179 6.60 -77.73 33.18
CA SER A 179 6.26 -78.47 31.97
C SER A 179 7.17 -79.69 31.74
N GLN A 180 8.31 -79.77 32.42
CA GLN A 180 9.27 -80.89 32.36
C GLN A 180 9.15 -81.85 33.55
N ALA A 181 8.38 -81.51 34.58
CA ALA A 181 8.12 -82.38 35.72
C ALA A 181 6.85 -83.22 35.49
N SER A 182 6.98 -84.31 34.73
CA SER A 182 6.14 -85.50 34.87
C SER A 182 6.96 -86.73 34.48
N PRO A 183 6.89 -87.80 35.28
CA PRO A 183 6.12 -88.92 34.75
C PRO A 183 5.07 -89.43 35.75
N GLU A 184 3.89 -89.71 35.18
CA GLU A 184 2.88 -90.71 35.54
C GLU A 184 2.50 -90.95 37.02
N ASP A 185 1.18 -90.79 37.26
CA ASP A 185 0.32 -91.37 38.31
C ASP A 185 0.53 -90.97 39.78
N SER A 186 -0.50 -90.33 40.38
CA SER A 186 -1.35 -90.94 41.43
C SER A 186 -2.24 -89.90 42.15
N PHE A 187 -3.56 -90.14 42.13
CA PHE A 187 -4.49 -89.99 43.26
C PHE A 187 -4.66 -88.61 43.96
N ILE A 188 -5.77 -87.92 43.68
CA ILE A 188 -6.99 -87.81 44.52
C ILE A 188 -7.80 -86.59 44.07
N GLU A 189 -9.04 -86.89 43.72
CA GLU A 189 -10.15 -85.97 43.54
C GLU A 189 -10.60 -85.39 44.90
N ILE A 190 -10.51 -84.07 45.09
CA ILE A 190 -11.33 -83.34 46.07
C ILE A 190 -12.21 -82.35 45.31
N ARG A 191 -13.44 -82.77 45.06
CA ARG A 191 -14.57 -81.91 44.70
C ARG A 191 -15.11 -81.22 45.96
N ILE A 192 -15.07 -79.89 45.99
CA ILE A 192 -16.14 -79.04 46.54
C ILE A 192 -16.18 -77.82 45.60
N ALA A 193 -17.00 -77.83 44.54
CA ALA A 193 -18.38 -77.33 44.50
C ALA A 193 -18.48 -75.87 45.00
N LYS A 194 -19.10 -74.90 44.34
CA LYS A 194 -19.89 -74.78 43.11
C LYS A 194 -20.29 -73.30 43.09
N GLY A 195 -20.16 -72.60 41.97
CA GLY A 195 -20.72 -71.24 41.86
C GLY A 195 -20.21 -70.43 40.68
N GLU A 196 -20.72 -70.77 39.49
CA GLU A 196 -21.00 -69.88 38.34
C GLU A 196 -19.80 -69.12 37.74
N MET A 197 -19.15 -69.55 36.65
CA MET A 197 -19.61 -69.97 35.31
C MET A 197 -20.29 -68.85 34.50
N ASP A 198 -19.50 -68.17 33.67
CA ASP A 198 -19.68 -67.99 32.20
C ASP A 198 -18.81 -66.80 31.73
N VAL A 199 -18.17 -66.76 30.55
CA VAL A 199 -17.87 -67.73 29.51
C VAL A 199 -16.84 -67.04 28.59
N THR A 200 -15.83 -67.81 28.16
CA THR A 200 -14.96 -67.70 26.96
C THR A 200 -14.79 -66.32 26.30
N ARG A 201 -13.58 -65.75 26.24
CA ARG A 201 -12.48 -66.09 25.31
C ARG A 201 -12.92 -66.10 23.83
N ASP A 202 -12.44 -65.13 23.06
CA ASP A 202 -11.59 -65.40 21.90
C ASP A 202 -10.87 -64.14 21.39
N LEU A 203 -9.54 -64.30 21.21
CA LEU A 203 -8.61 -63.35 20.59
C LEU A 203 -8.76 -63.40 19.05
N PRO A 204 -8.28 -62.37 18.34
CA PRO A 204 -7.11 -62.66 17.51
C PRO A 204 -6.01 -61.58 17.44
N SER A 205 -4.87 -62.06 16.98
CA SER A 205 -3.53 -61.51 16.78
C SER A 205 -3.35 -60.18 16.04
N GLN A 206 -2.13 -59.66 16.22
CA GLN A 206 -1.41 -58.62 15.49
C GLN A 206 -1.67 -58.58 13.96
N GLN A 207 -2.01 -57.40 13.44
CA GLN A 207 -1.29 -56.74 12.32
C GLN A 207 -1.80 -55.30 12.10
N ASP A 208 -0.83 -54.45 11.76
CA ASP A 208 -0.91 -53.21 10.98
C ASP A 208 -1.41 -51.89 11.61
N LEU A 209 -0.47 -50.94 11.59
CA LEU A 209 -0.63 -49.51 11.78
C LEU A 209 -1.48 -48.92 10.63
N SER A 210 -2.69 -48.46 10.95
CA SER A 210 -3.34 -47.22 10.43
C SER A 210 -4.86 -47.35 10.46
N ALA A 211 -5.53 -46.60 11.35
CA ALA A 211 -6.83 -45.92 11.10
C ALA A 211 -7.54 -45.55 12.42
N SER A 212 -7.66 -44.24 12.64
CA SER A 212 -8.83 -43.52 13.16
C SER A 212 -9.70 -44.18 14.25
N PHE A 213 -9.41 -43.87 15.53
CA PHE A 213 -10.35 -44.07 16.63
C PHE A 213 -11.41 -42.95 16.64
N THR A 214 -12.61 -43.28 16.20
CA THR A 214 -13.83 -42.52 16.52
C THR A 214 -14.49 -43.22 17.71
N ILE A 215 -14.38 -42.63 18.90
CA ILE A 215 -15.02 -43.15 20.12
C ILE A 215 -16.49 -42.67 20.12
N LYS A 216 -17.42 -43.63 20.18
CA LYS A 216 -18.87 -43.40 20.30
C LYS A 216 -19.26 -42.86 21.70
N PRO A 217 -20.33 -42.05 21.81
CA PRO A 217 -20.77 -41.41 23.05
C PRO A 217 -21.96 -42.15 23.68
N GLU A 218 -21.75 -43.28 24.34
CA GLU A 218 -22.87 -43.98 25.05
C GLU A 218 -22.79 -43.88 26.57
N MET A 219 -21.62 -43.57 27.15
CA MET A 219 -21.45 -43.46 28.61
C MET A 219 -21.80 -42.08 29.19
N ALA A 220 -22.07 -41.08 28.33
CA ALA A 220 -22.44 -39.73 28.76
C ALA A 220 -23.95 -39.55 28.95
N GLY A 221 -24.78 -40.35 28.27
CA GLY A 221 -26.25 -40.24 28.33
C GLY A 221 -26.83 -40.70 29.67
N SER A 222 -26.33 -41.80 30.22
CA SER A 222 -26.82 -42.36 31.50
C SER A 222 -26.53 -41.46 32.71
N ARG A 223 -25.40 -40.73 32.69
CA ARG A 223 -25.04 -39.76 33.74
C ARG A 223 -25.95 -38.53 33.69
N LEU A 224 -26.24 -38.02 32.49
CA LEU A 224 -27.12 -36.86 32.29
C LEU A 224 -28.58 -37.17 32.63
N GLU A 225 -29.10 -38.35 32.28
CA GLU A 225 -30.46 -38.76 32.69
C GLU A 225 -30.60 -38.90 34.22
N SER A 226 -29.56 -39.40 34.91
CA SER A 226 -29.56 -39.50 36.38
C SER A 226 -29.53 -38.12 37.06
N GLU A 227 -28.82 -37.15 36.46
CA GLU A 227 -28.76 -35.77 36.92
C GLU A 227 -30.10 -35.05 36.65
N GLU A 228 -30.73 -35.27 35.50
CA GLU A 228 -32.04 -34.69 35.14
C GLU A 228 -33.19 -35.22 36.02
N GLN A 229 -33.16 -36.52 36.38
CA GLN A 229 -34.08 -37.11 37.34
C GLN A 229 -33.90 -36.52 38.74
N THR A 230 -32.65 -36.31 39.17
CA THR A 230 -32.34 -35.70 40.48
C THR A 230 -32.81 -34.25 40.54
N VAL A 231 -32.59 -33.47 39.47
CA VAL A 231 -33.08 -32.08 39.36
C VAL A 231 -34.61 -32.04 39.37
N SER A 232 -35.26 -32.94 38.65
CA SER A 232 -36.74 -33.04 38.63
C SER A 232 -37.31 -33.34 40.02
N GLN A 233 -36.66 -34.22 40.78
CA GLN A 233 -37.06 -34.58 42.15
C GLN A 233 -36.84 -33.44 43.14
N LEU A 234 -35.75 -32.67 42.99
CA LEU A 234 -35.48 -31.46 43.77
C LEU A 234 -36.49 -30.34 43.46
N LEU A 235 -36.83 -30.13 42.19
CA LEU A 235 -37.83 -29.14 41.78
C LEU A 235 -39.24 -29.50 42.30
N GLN A 236 -39.60 -30.79 42.31
CA GLN A 236 -40.88 -31.24 42.87
C GLN A 236 -40.93 -31.03 44.39
N SER A 237 -39.83 -31.34 45.09
CA SER A 237 -39.71 -31.11 46.53
C SER A 237 -39.79 -29.61 46.87
N LEU A 238 -39.14 -28.76 46.08
CA LEU A 238 -39.20 -27.30 46.25
C LEU A 238 -40.62 -26.76 46.05
N ARG A 239 -41.38 -27.31 45.09
CA ARG A 239 -42.80 -26.94 44.88
C ARG A 239 -43.66 -27.35 46.07
N LEU A 240 -43.46 -28.55 46.61
CA LEU A 240 -44.16 -29.03 47.80
C LEU A 240 -43.87 -28.16 49.03
N GLU A 241 -42.59 -27.82 49.27
CA GLU A 241 -42.19 -26.92 50.36
C GLU A 241 -42.74 -25.51 50.18
N THR A 242 -42.78 -25.00 48.94
CA THR A 242 -43.38 -23.68 48.65
C THR A 242 -44.87 -23.69 48.96
N GLN A 243 -45.59 -24.75 48.57
CA GLN A 243 -47.02 -24.90 48.86
C GLN A 243 -47.29 -25.06 50.37
N GLN A 244 -46.44 -25.79 51.11
CA GLN A 244 -46.53 -25.90 52.56
C GLN A 244 -46.30 -24.55 53.24
N LYS A 245 -45.31 -23.77 52.77
CA LYS A 245 -45.05 -22.42 53.28
C LYS A 245 -46.24 -21.49 53.06
N GLU A 246 -46.86 -21.51 51.89
CA GLU A 246 -48.07 -20.73 51.59
C GLU A 246 -49.24 -21.13 52.50
N GLN A 247 -49.41 -22.43 52.75
CA GLN A 247 -50.45 -22.94 53.66
C GLN A 247 -50.23 -22.49 55.11
N LEU A 248 -48.99 -22.58 55.62
CA LEU A 248 -48.63 -22.10 56.95
C LEU A 248 -48.79 -20.58 57.07
N GLN A 249 -48.41 -19.83 56.03
CA GLN A 249 -48.58 -18.39 55.99
C GLN A 249 -50.06 -17.99 56.05
N LEU A 250 -50.94 -18.74 55.37
CA LEU A 250 -52.38 -18.54 55.46
C LEU A 250 -52.91 -18.86 56.87
N GLN A 251 -52.47 -19.96 57.49
CA GLN A 251 -52.85 -20.32 58.86
C GLN A 251 -52.41 -19.24 59.87
N VAL A 252 -51.21 -18.70 59.73
CA VAL A 252 -50.71 -17.61 60.57
C VAL A 252 -51.54 -16.35 60.38
N GLN A 253 -51.87 -15.96 59.16
CA GLN A 253 -52.76 -14.82 58.91
C GLN A 253 -54.17 -15.04 59.50
N THR A 254 -54.72 -16.25 59.41
CA THR A 254 -56.01 -16.58 60.03
C THR A 254 -55.94 -16.52 61.55
N ALA A 255 -54.86 -17.02 62.17
CA ALA A 255 -54.65 -16.94 63.61
C ALA A 255 -54.49 -15.49 64.08
N GLN A 256 -53.73 -14.67 63.33
CA GLN A 256 -53.57 -13.24 63.61
C GLN A 256 -54.91 -12.48 63.54
N LYS A 257 -55.75 -12.77 62.53
CA LYS A 257 -57.11 -12.20 62.46
C LYS A 257 -57.97 -12.63 63.64
N ARG A 258 -57.87 -13.89 64.06
CA ARG A 258 -58.62 -14.42 65.21
C ARG A 258 -58.17 -13.79 66.54
N ILE A 259 -56.87 -13.52 66.71
CA ILE A 259 -56.34 -12.79 67.87
C ILE A 259 -56.85 -11.34 67.85
N ALA A 260 -56.79 -10.66 66.70
CA ALA A 260 -57.31 -9.31 66.56
C ALA A 260 -58.84 -9.22 66.83
N GLU A 261 -59.61 -10.26 66.47
CA GLU A 261 -61.04 -10.36 66.78
C GLU A 261 -61.33 -10.63 68.27
N LEU A 262 -60.42 -11.31 68.98
CA LEU A 262 -60.51 -11.54 70.43
C LEU A 262 -60.09 -10.31 71.24
N GLU A 263 -59.07 -9.58 70.78
CA GLU A 263 -58.65 -8.30 71.36
C GLU A 263 -59.72 -7.21 71.22
N LEU A 264 -60.59 -7.29 70.20
CA LEU A 264 -61.73 -6.39 70.03
C LEU A 264 -62.96 -6.79 70.89
N LYS A 265 -62.94 -7.96 71.55
CA LYS A 265 -64.06 -8.54 72.32
C LYS A 265 -63.70 -8.83 73.78
N GLU A 266 -63.03 -7.90 74.46
CA GLU A 266 -63.05 -7.91 75.94
C GLU A 266 -64.32 -7.22 76.49
N PRO A 267 -65.15 -7.91 77.28
CA PRO A 267 -66.19 -7.29 78.08
C PRO A 267 -65.62 -6.77 79.40
N LYS A 268 -65.85 -5.48 79.68
CA LYS A 268 -65.76 -4.92 81.04
C LYS A 268 -66.84 -5.56 81.92
N CYS A 269 -66.44 -6.46 82.81
CA CYS A 269 -67.19 -6.79 84.02
C CYS A 269 -66.23 -7.33 85.07
N GLU A 270 -66.17 -6.67 86.23
CA GLU A 270 -66.16 -7.34 87.54
C GLU A 270 -66.46 -6.31 88.65
N SER A 271 -67.65 -6.46 89.26
CA SER A 271 -67.95 -6.01 90.62
C SER A 271 -67.01 -6.76 91.58
N GLY A 272 -66.39 -6.15 92.58
CA GLY A 272 -67.07 -5.67 93.79
C GLY A 272 -66.82 -6.62 94.96
N THR A 273 -66.35 -6.07 96.09
CA THR A 273 -66.68 -6.41 97.50
C THR A 273 -65.47 -6.45 98.46
N GLN A 274 -65.28 -5.30 99.14
CA GLN A 274 -65.17 -5.06 100.59
C GLN A 274 -64.24 -5.91 101.48
N MET A 275 -63.43 -5.22 102.31
CA MET A 275 -63.57 -5.22 103.78
C MET A 275 -62.63 -4.16 104.40
N SER A 276 -63.18 -3.11 104.99
CA SER A 276 -62.42 -2.17 105.82
C SER A 276 -63.35 -1.49 106.81
N LEU A 277 -63.19 -1.78 108.10
CA LEU A 277 -63.61 -0.96 109.23
C LEU A 277 -62.68 -1.31 110.40
N PRO A 278 -62.22 -0.29 111.13
CA PRO A 278 -62.46 -0.35 112.57
C PRO A 278 -62.78 1.02 113.20
N TYR A 279 -63.40 0.89 114.38
CA TYR A 279 -63.14 1.65 115.61
C TYR A 279 -64.23 2.58 116.21
N VAL A 280 -65.02 1.98 117.11
CA VAL A 280 -65.36 2.32 118.52
C VAL A 280 -65.38 3.80 118.96
N ASN A 281 -66.48 4.25 119.59
CA ASN A 281 -66.53 4.57 121.03
C ASN A 281 -67.93 4.93 121.59
N PRO A 282 -68.13 4.80 122.92
CA PRO A 282 -69.37 4.41 123.59
C PRO A 282 -70.00 5.56 124.39
N THR A 283 -71.19 5.39 124.99
CA THR A 283 -71.49 5.74 126.41
C THR A 283 -72.94 5.46 126.83
N GLN A 284 -73.07 4.89 128.04
CA GLN A 284 -74.02 5.23 129.14
C GLN A 284 -75.55 4.99 128.92
N GLU A 285 -76.37 4.58 129.91
CA GLU A 285 -76.26 4.61 131.37
C GLU A 285 -77.41 3.81 132.03
N ALA A 286 -77.21 3.43 133.31
CA ALA A 286 -78.20 3.36 134.42
C ALA A 286 -79.31 2.27 134.38
N GLN A 287 -79.72 1.56 135.44
CA GLN A 287 -79.60 1.68 136.91
C GLN A 287 -80.04 0.32 137.52
N SER A 288 -79.28 -0.30 138.44
CA SER A 288 -79.38 -0.23 139.92
C SER A 288 -80.38 -1.18 140.61
N LYS A 289 -79.83 -2.09 141.44
CA LYS A 289 -80.22 -2.51 142.81
C LYS A 289 -80.07 -4.03 142.98
N ARG A 290 -79.55 -4.60 144.06
CA ARG A 290 -78.62 -4.21 145.13
C ARG A 290 -78.31 -5.53 145.82
N SER A 291 -77.02 -5.81 146.05
CA SER A 291 -76.47 -6.61 147.15
C SER A 291 -76.96 -8.07 147.30
N GLN A 292 -76.24 -8.99 146.64
CA GLN A 292 -75.69 -10.22 147.25
C GLN A 292 -74.67 -10.88 146.28
N GLU A 293 -73.86 -10.10 145.56
CA GLU A 293 -73.26 -10.57 144.29
C GLU A 293 -71.76 -10.25 144.13
N GLU A 294 -70.98 -10.02 145.20
CA GLU A 294 -69.55 -9.66 145.04
C GLU A 294 -68.61 -10.87 144.82
N ALA A 295 -69.05 -12.08 145.17
CA ALA A 295 -68.28 -13.32 144.92
C ALA A 295 -68.68 -14.00 143.58
N ASP A 296 -69.96 -13.95 143.20
CA ASP A 296 -70.45 -14.54 141.95
C ASP A 296 -70.33 -13.59 140.74
N LYS A 297 -70.33 -12.25 140.93
CA LYS A 297 -69.95 -11.31 139.85
C LYS A 297 -68.47 -11.31 139.58
N SER A 298 -67.63 -11.35 140.60
CA SER A 298 -66.18 -11.45 140.38
C SER A 298 -65.82 -12.77 139.69
N ALA A 299 -66.51 -13.88 140.01
CA ALA A 299 -66.36 -15.13 139.29
C ALA A 299 -66.89 -15.08 137.83
N SER A 300 -68.05 -14.46 137.58
CA SER A 300 -68.59 -14.35 136.21
C SER A 300 -67.83 -13.32 135.35
N GLU A 301 -67.30 -12.26 135.95
CA GLU A 301 -66.39 -11.30 135.32
C GLU A 301 -65.06 -11.96 135.00
N VAL A 302 -64.50 -12.78 135.89
CA VAL A 302 -63.29 -13.56 135.62
C VAL A 302 -63.53 -14.59 134.51
N GLU A 303 -64.66 -15.28 134.48
CA GLU A 303 -64.98 -16.23 133.40
C GLU A 303 -65.31 -15.53 132.07
N ASN A 304 -65.94 -14.35 132.10
CA ASN A 304 -66.15 -13.49 130.93
C ASN A 304 -64.83 -12.89 130.42
N LEU A 305 -63.93 -12.47 131.30
CA LEU A 305 -62.58 -12.04 130.96
C LEU A 305 -61.77 -13.19 130.38
N LYS A 306 -61.93 -14.41 130.90
CA LYS A 306 -61.30 -15.62 130.37
C LYS A 306 -61.84 -16.02 129.00
N THR A 307 -63.14 -15.90 128.75
CA THR A 307 -63.70 -16.12 127.40
C THR A 307 -63.28 -15.02 126.43
N GLN A 308 -63.22 -13.76 126.86
CA GLN A 308 -62.67 -12.64 126.09
C GLN A 308 -61.17 -12.84 125.80
N LEU A 309 -60.38 -13.26 126.78
CA LEU A 309 -58.96 -13.58 126.62
C LEU A 309 -58.79 -14.73 125.62
N MET A 310 -59.62 -15.77 125.70
CA MET A 310 -59.57 -16.91 124.78
C MET A 310 -60.05 -16.56 123.38
N ASN A 311 -61.02 -15.65 123.24
CA ASN A 311 -61.45 -15.12 121.95
C ASN A 311 -60.38 -14.22 121.32
N LEU A 312 -59.78 -13.31 122.08
CA LEU A 312 -58.63 -12.51 121.64
C LEU A 312 -57.45 -13.39 121.26
N PHE A 313 -57.20 -14.48 122.00
CA PHE A 313 -56.15 -15.44 121.67
C PHE A 313 -56.44 -16.15 120.35
N LYS A 314 -57.70 -16.55 120.10
CA LYS A 314 -58.14 -17.12 118.82
C LYS A 314 -58.06 -16.11 117.68
N GLU A 315 -58.42 -14.85 117.90
CA GLU A 315 -58.32 -13.77 116.91
C GLU A 315 -56.86 -13.46 116.57
N LEU A 316 -55.98 -13.39 117.57
CA LEU A 316 -54.55 -13.22 117.39
C LEU A 316 -53.95 -14.40 116.62
N GLN A 317 -54.34 -15.63 116.97
CA GLN A 317 -53.92 -16.84 116.25
C GLN A 317 -54.43 -16.85 114.81
N GLN A 318 -55.66 -16.40 114.56
CA GLN A 318 -56.19 -16.23 113.20
C GLN A 318 -55.47 -15.12 112.43
N ALA A 319 -55.14 -13.99 113.06
CA ALA A 319 -54.40 -12.92 112.44
C ALA A 319 -52.97 -13.35 112.10
N GLN A 320 -52.32 -14.14 112.96
CA GLN A 320 -51.01 -14.73 112.68
C GLN A 320 -51.08 -15.72 111.50
N SER A 321 -52.07 -16.61 111.46
CA SER A 321 -52.29 -17.51 110.29
C SER A 321 -52.46 -16.72 109.00
N LYS A 322 -53.27 -15.64 109.02
CA LYS A 322 -53.48 -14.76 107.86
C LYS A 322 -52.22 -14.00 107.46
N LEU A 323 -51.39 -13.58 108.42
CA LEU A 323 -50.10 -12.94 108.15
C LEU A 323 -49.15 -13.95 107.49
N ASP A 324 -49.04 -15.16 108.02
CA ASP A 324 -48.19 -16.22 107.46
C ASP A 324 -48.64 -16.58 106.03
N GLU A 325 -49.96 -16.67 105.79
CA GLU A 325 -50.54 -16.85 104.46
C GLU A 325 -50.17 -15.69 103.51
N ALA A 326 -50.25 -14.44 103.96
CA ALA A 326 -49.90 -13.26 103.18
C ALA A 326 -48.39 -13.17 102.91
N GLU A 327 -47.53 -13.53 103.86
CA GLU A 327 -46.08 -13.62 103.68
C GLU A 327 -45.71 -14.71 102.67
N ASN A 328 -46.39 -15.87 102.73
CA ASN A 328 -46.19 -16.94 101.76
C ASN A 328 -46.65 -16.51 100.35
N MET A 329 -47.80 -15.82 100.24
CA MET A 329 -48.24 -15.22 98.98
C MET A 329 -47.26 -14.18 98.45
N LYS A 330 -46.75 -13.29 99.30
CA LYS A 330 -45.72 -12.30 98.94
C LYS A 330 -44.46 -12.98 98.43
N LYS A 331 -43.98 -14.03 99.09
CA LYS A 331 -42.80 -14.79 98.67
C LYS A 331 -43.02 -15.44 97.30
N ASN A 332 -44.15 -16.10 97.10
CA ASN A 332 -44.51 -16.71 95.81
C ASN A 332 -44.58 -15.68 94.69
N LEU A 333 -45.19 -14.51 94.93
CA LEU A 333 -45.23 -13.42 93.96
C LEU A 333 -43.82 -12.87 93.67
N GLN A 334 -42.99 -12.72 94.70
CA GLN A 334 -41.62 -12.23 94.54
C GLN A 334 -40.74 -13.20 93.76
N ASP A 335 -40.86 -14.50 94.00
CA ASP A 335 -40.16 -15.53 93.23
C ASP A 335 -40.68 -15.58 91.80
N ARG A 336 -41.99 -15.42 91.59
CA ARG A 336 -42.58 -15.30 90.24
C ARG A 336 -42.08 -14.06 89.50
N CYS A 337 -41.92 -12.91 90.18
CA CYS A 337 -41.33 -11.71 89.58
C CYS A 337 -39.88 -11.96 89.13
N LYS A 338 -39.06 -12.63 89.96
CA LYS A 338 -37.68 -12.98 89.58
C LYS A 338 -37.62 -13.92 88.39
N GLU A 339 -38.49 -14.93 88.34
CA GLU A 339 -38.59 -15.83 87.17
C GLU A 339 -38.93 -15.04 85.90
N LEU A 340 -39.92 -14.14 85.96
CA LEU A 340 -40.29 -13.31 84.82
C LEU A 340 -39.17 -12.34 84.40
N GLU A 341 -38.42 -11.77 85.34
CA GLU A 341 -37.24 -10.95 85.04
C GLU A 341 -36.14 -11.75 84.34
N GLN A 342 -35.92 -13.00 84.78
CA GLN A 342 -34.98 -13.92 84.14
C GLN A 342 -35.44 -14.30 82.72
N ASP A 343 -36.73 -14.62 82.55
CA ASP A 343 -37.33 -14.89 81.24
C ASP A 343 -37.21 -13.68 80.30
N LEU A 344 -37.46 -12.46 80.80
CA LEU A 344 -37.27 -11.24 80.01
C LEU A 344 -35.81 -11.03 79.61
N CYS A 345 -34.86 -11.31 80.50
CA CYS A 345 -33.43 -11.21 80.18
C CYS A 345 -33.05 -12.21 79.08
N THR A 346 -33.53 -13.47 79.16
CA THR A 346 -33.24 -14.50 78.16
C THR A 346 -33.89 -14.20 76.81
N LEU A 347 -35.14 -13.74 76.79
CA LEU A 347 -35.83 -13.31 75.57
C LEU A 347 -35.12 -12.12 74.90
N LYS A 348 -34.58 -11.18 75.68
CA LYS A 348 -33.83 -10.04 75.15
C LYS A 348 -32.52 -10.47 74.49
N THR A 349 -31.79 -11.43 75.08
CA THR A 349 -30.60 -12.01 74.44
C THR A 349 -30.95 -12.76 73.15
N GLN A 350 -32.01 -13.58 73.16
CA GLN A 350 -32.46 -14.30 71.97
C GLN A 350 -32.91 -13.37 70.84
N LEU A 351 -33.54 -12.24 71.17
CA LEU A 351 -33.91 -11.22 70.19
C LEU A 351 -32.67 -10.61 69.54
N GLY A 352 -31.65 -10.26 70.33
CA GLY A 352 -30.38 -9.73 69.81
C GLY A 352 -29.63 -10.73 68.91
N GLU A 353 -29.58 -12.00 69.30
CA GLU A 353 -29.00 -13.07 68.47
C GLU A 353 -29.77 -13.24 67.16
N ARG A 354 -31.11 -13.17 67.20
CA ARG A 354 -31.95 -13.23 66.00
C ARG A 354 -31.71 -12.04 65.07
N GLU A 355 -31.58 -10.83 65.61
CA GLU A 355 -31.26 -9.62 64.83
C GLU A 355 -29.87 -9.73 64.18
N GLN A 356 -28.88 -10.26 64.90
CA GLN A 356 -27.55 -10.51 64.37
C GLN A 356 -27.55 -11.54 63.24
N LEU A 357 -28.25 -12.68 63.43
CA LEU A 357 -28.40 -13.71 62.40
C LEU A 357 -29.17 -13.17 61.17
N GLN A 358 -30.15 -12.29 61.38
CA GLN A 358 -30.88 -11.64 60.28
C GLN A 358 -29.95 -10.75 59.46
N ALA A 359 -29.12 -9.92 60.12
CA ALA A 359 -28.15 -9.07 59.43
C ALA A 359 -27.09 -9.89 58.67
N GLU A 360 -26.63 -11.00 59.24
CA GLU A 360 -25.72 -11.94 58.56
C GLU A 360 -26.40 -12.59 57.34
N ASN A 361 -27.66 -13.00 57.47
CA ASN A 361 -28.44 -13.57 56.35
C ASN A 361 -28.60 -12.55 55.22
N ASP A 362 -28.95 -11.30 55.54
CA ASP A 362 -29.09 -10.23 54.56
C ASP A 362 -27.77 -9.93 53.85
N SER A 363 -26.65 -9.94 54.59
CA SER A 363 -25.30 -9.81 54.02
C SER A 363 -24.96 -10.96 53.07
N LEU A 364 -25.19 -12.20 53.48
CA LEU A 364 -24.97 -13.39 52.64
C LEU A 364 -25.85 -13.39 51.39
N LYS A 365 -27.09 -12.92 51.51
CA LYS A 365 -28.01 -12.80 50.38
C LYS A 365 -27.48 -11.82 49.33
N VAL A 366 -26.98 -10.65 49.75
CA VAL A 366 -26.36 -9.68 48.84
C VAL A 366 -25.10 -10.26 48.19
N GLN A 367 -24.27 -10.99 48.95
CA GLN A 367 -23.10 -11.67 48.37
C GLN A 367 -23.49 -12.71 47.32
N LEU A 368 -24.54 -13.50 47.59
CA LEU A 368 -25.05 -14.51 46.67
C LEU A 368 -25.64 -13.87 45.40
N GLU A 369 -26.40 -12.78 45.53
CA GLU A 369 -26.90 -12.00 44.39
C GLU A 369 -25.76 -11.41 43.56
N SER A 370 -24.72 -10.87 44.21
CA SER A 370 -23.51 -10.38 43.55
C SER A 370 -22.79 -11.49 42.78
N MET A 371 -22.54 -12.64 43.41
CA MET A 371 -21.91 -13.79 42.75
C MET A 371 -22.77 -14.35 41.61
N GLN A 372 -24.08 -14.39 41.76
CA GLN A 372 -25.00 -14.82 40.71
C GLN A 372 -24.97 -13.85 39.51
N SER A 373 -24.88 -12.54 39.77
CA SER A 373 -24.73 -11.54 38.71
C SER A 373 -23.40 -11.67 37.96
N ALA A 374 -22.30 -11.91 38.69
CA ALA A 374 -20.98 -12.14 38.11
C ALA A 374 -20.96 -13.40 37.24
N ASN A 375 -21.58 -14.50 37.71
CA ASN A 375 -21.67 -15.74 36.96
C ASN A 375 -22.51 -15.58 35.68
N LYS A 376 -23.64 -14.86 35.73
CA LYS A 376 -24.44 -14.52 34.53
C LYS A 376 -23.63 -13.71 33.51
N LEU A 377 -22.84 -12.73 33.97
CA LEU A 377 -21.97 -11.95 33.09
C LEU A 377 -20.89 -12.83 32.46
N GLU A 378 -20.27 -13.71 33.22
CA GLU A 378 -19.25 -14.63 32.74
C GLU A 378 -19.80 -15.63 31.72
N GLN A 379 -21.00 -16.19 31.96
CA GLN A 379 -21.69 -17.02 30.99
C GLN A 379 -21.96 -16.28 29.66
N LYS A 380 -22.35 -15.00 29.74
CA LYS A 380 -22.55 -14.17 28.55
C LYS A 380 -21.25 -13.97 27.79
N LYS A 381 -20.14 -13.67 28.48
CA LYS A 381 -18.81 -13.55 27.85
C LYS A 381 -18.37 -14.85 27.18
N VAL A 382 -18.51 -15.99 27.85
CA VAL A 382 -18.17 -17.30 27.27
C VAL A 382 -19.01 -17.57 26.01
N GLN A 383 -20.29 -17.17 26.01
CA GLN A 383 -21.14 -17.33 24.83
C GLN A 383 -20.71 -16.40 23.67
N GLU A 384 -20.33 -15.16 23.97
CA GLU A 384 -19.77 -14.21 23.00
C GLU A 384 -18.45 -14.74 22.40
N GLU A 385 -17.53 -15.24 23.22
CA GLU A 385 -16.28 -15.87 22.78
C GLU A 385 -16.53 -17.11 21.92
N ARG A 386 -17.50 -17.96 22.29
CA ARG A 386 -17.91 -19.12 21.47
C ARG A 386 -18.42 -18.68 20.11
N SER A 387 -19.24 -17.62 20.06
CA SER A 387 -19.73 -17.08 18.79
C SER A 387 -18.62 -16.47 17.93
N ALA A 388 -17.67 -15.77 18.54
CA ALA A 388 -16.51 -15.20 17.85
C ALA A 388 -15.61 -16.30 17.29
N LEU A 389 -15.38 -17.37 18.05
CA LEU A 389 -14.63 -18.54 17.59
C LEU A 389 -15.32 -19.25 16.42
N ALA A 390 -16.65 -19.38 16.46
CA ALA A 390 -17.41 -19.94 15.35
C ALA A 390 -17.27 -19.09 14.07
N GLN A 391 -17.42 -17.77 14.18
CA GLN A 391 -17.23 -16.84 13.06
C GLN A 391 -15.80 -16.92 12.49
N LEU A 392 -14.78 -17.03 13.35
CA LEU A 392 -13.40 -17.18 12.92
C LEU A 392 -13.17 -18.50 12.16
N LYS A 393 -13.78 -19.61 12.63
CA LYS A 393 -13.73 -20.90 11.94
C LYS A 393 -14.41 -20.85 10.57
N ASP A 394 -15.54 -20.17 10.46
CA ASP A 394 -16.25 -20.00 9.19
C ASP A 394 -15.42 -19.14 8.22
N ALA A 395 -14.80 -18.06 8.70
CA ALA A 395 -13.92 -17.22 7.90
C ALA A 395 -12.68 -17.97 7.41
N TYR A 396 -12.06 -18.79 8.27
CA TYR A 396 -10.93 -19.63 7.90
C TYR A 396 -11.31 -20.67 6.84
N THR A 397 -12.46 -21.32 6.99
CA THR A 397 -12.97 -22.30 6.03
C THR A 397 -13.19 -21.66 4.66
N LYS A 398 -13.84 -20.49 4.61
CA LYS A 398 -14.05 -19.74 3.36
C LYS A 398 -12.74 -19.35 2.68
N LEU A 399 -11.77 -18.86 3.45
CA LEU A 399 -10.46 -18.48 2.90
C LEU A 399 -9.74 -19.70 2.29
N PHE A 400 -9.91 -20.87 2.89
CA PHE A 400 -9.35 -22.12 2.38
C PHE A 400 -10.02 -22.54 1.06
N GLU A 401 -11.36 -22.44 1.00
CA GLU A 401 -12.14 -22.68 -0.23
C GLU A 401 -11.71 -21.71 -1.35
N ASP A 402 -11.65 -20.41 -1.06
CA ASP A 402 -11.21 -19.37 -2.00
C ASP A 402 -9.79 -19.66 -2.53
N TYR A 403 -8.87 -20.07 -1.64
CA TYR A 403 -7.50 -20.42 -2.04
C TYR A 403 -7.44 -21.63 -2.98
N ASP A 404 -8.21 -22.68 -2.68
CA ASP A 404 -8.30 -23.86 -3.53
C ASP A 404 -8.91 -23.55 -4.90
N GLU A 405 -9.94 -22.72 -4.95
CA GLU A 405 -10.53 -22.23 -6.20
C GLU A 405 -9.52 -21.45 -7.04
N LEU A 406 -8.77 -20.52 -6.43
CA LEU A 406 -7.77 -19.70 -7.09
C LEU A 406 -6.59 -20.54 -7.59
N GLN A 407 -6.20 -21.59 -6.85
CA GLN A 407 -5.22 -22.58 -7.29
C GLN A 407 -5.72 -23.38 -8.50
N GLN A 408 -6.98 -23.81 -8.50
CA GLN A 408 -7.57 -24.50 -9.64
C GLN A 408 -7.66 -23.59 -10.87
N GLU A 409 -8.06 -22.33 -10.68
CA GLU A 409 -8.12 -21.35 -11.76
C GLU A 409 -6.72 -21.08 -12.34
N ASN A 410 -5.72 -20.92 -11.49
CA ASN A 410 -4.32 -20.76 -11.93
C ASN A 410 -3.82 -21.99 -12.71
N LYS A 411 -4.18 -23.21 -12.28
CA LYS A 411 -3.85 -24.44 -13.03
C LYS A 411 -4.55 -24.45 -14.40
N LYS A 412 -5.83 -24.07 -14.47
CA LYS A 412 -6.59 -23.98 -15.72
C LYS A 412 -6.00 -22.92 -16.67
N ARG A 413 -5.69 -21.72 -16.16
CA ARG A 413 -5.03 -20.65 -16.92
C ARG A 413 -3.66 -21.08 -17.44
N LYS A 414 -2.82 -21.69 -16.60
CA LYS A 414 -1.52 -22.23 -17.05
C LYS A 414 -1.68 -23.34 -18.11
N GLY A 415 -2.68 -24.20 -17.97
CA GLY A 415 -2.95 -25.26 -18.95
C GLY A 415 -3.48 -24.77 -20.30
N SER A 416 -4.23 -23.66 -20.34
CA SER A 416 -4.93 -23.19 -21.54
C SER A 416 -4.26 -22.05 -22.30
N ILE A 417 -3.37 -21.28 -21.65
CA ILE A 417 -2.86 -20.00 -22.19
C ILE A 417 -1.39 -20.11 -22.63
N LEU A 418 -0.61 -21.02 -22.03
CA LEU A 418 0.86 -21.04 -22.20
C LEU A 418 1.38 -21.49 -23.58
N PRO A 419 0.79 -22.46 -24.32
CA PRO A 419 1.40 -22.91 -25.57
C PRO A 419 1.11 -21.98 -26.76
N GLU A 420 -0.13 -21.50 -26.88
CA GLU A 420 -0.62 -20.79 -28.07
C GLU A 420 -0.20 -19.32 -28.06
N GLU A 421 -0.41 -18.60 -26.96
CA GLU A 421 0.04 -17.20 -26.84
C GLU A 421 1.58 -17.09 -26.88
N HIS A 422 2.30 -18.07 -26.32
CA HIS A 422 3.76 -18.10 -26.41
C HIS A 422 4.24 -18.34 -27.85
N GLY A 423 3.59 -19.24 -28.59
CA GLY A 423 3.89 -19.49 -30.00
C GLY A 423 3.59 -18.27 -30.88
N GLU A 424 2.47 -17.58 -30.64
CA GLU A 424 2.11 -16.35 -31.34
C GLU A 424 3.10 -15.21 -31.05
N LEU A 425 3.46 -15.00 -29.79
CA LEU A 425 4.45 -14.00 -29.40
C LEU A 425 5.83 -14.30 -30.00
N GLN A 426 6.25 -15.58 -30.00
CA GLN A 426 7.51 -15.99 -30.59
C GLN A 426 7.53 -15.79 -32.11
N THR A 427 6.41 -16.09 -32.79
CA THR A 427 6.26 -15.84 -34.23
C THR A 427 6.30 -14.35 -34.54
N ARG A 428 5.62 -13.52 -33.74
CA ARG A 428 5.62 -12.06 -33.89
C ARG A 428 7.01 -11.46 -33.65
N MET A 429 7.74 -11.99 -32.67
CA MET A 429 9.11 -11.58 -32.38
C MET A 429 10.04 -11.92 -33.55
N ALA A 430 9.99 -13.15 -34.07
CA ALA A 430 10.80 -13.57 -35.22
C ALA A 430 10.49 -12.72 -36.48
N ALA A 431 9.22 -12.39 -36.72
CA ALA A 431 8.83 -11.53 -37.83
C ALA A 431 9.37 -10.10 -37.66
N ALA A 432 9.36 -9.55 -36.44
CA ALA A 432 9.91 -8.23 -36.15
C ALA A 432 11.43 -8.20 -36.30
N GLU A 433 12.15 -9.24 -35.84
CA GLU A 433 13.59 -9.38 -36.03
C GLU A 433 13.97 -9.43 -37.50
N LYS A 434 13.24 -10.21 -38.31
CA LYS A 434 13.45 -10.24 -39.77
C LYS A 434 13.24 -8.87 -40.42
N ALA A 435 12.14 -8.18 -40.07
CA ALA A 435 11.86 -6.85 -40.61
C ALA A 435 12.93 -5.81 -40.22
N LEU A 436 13.53 -5.94 -39.03
CA LEU A 436 14.66 -5.10 -38.62
C LEU A 436 15.92 -5.41 -39.43
N ALA A 437 16.22 -6.69 -39.68
CA ALA A 437 17.34 -7.09 -40.53
C ALA A 437 17.19 -6.57 -41.97
N ASP A 438 15.99 -6.69 -42.55
CA ASP A 438 15.69 -6.19 -43.90
C ASP A 438 15.87 -4.65 -43.98
N LYS A 439 15.40 -3.92 -42.98
CA LYS A 439 15.61 -2.46 -42.89
C LYS A 439 17.08 -2.09 -42.72
N GLN A 440 17.83 -2.85 -41.93
CA GLN A 440 19.26 -2.62 -41.75
C GLN A 440 20.02 -2.83 -43.07
N GLN A 441 19.70 -3.89 -43.81
CA GLN A 441 20.26 -4.13 -45.14
C GLN A 441 19.93 -2.99 -46.11
N GLN A 442 18.70 -2.48 -46.10
CA GLN A 442 18.32 -1.34 -46.94
C GLN A 442 19.10 -0.07 -46.60
N ILE A 443 19.32 0.20 -45.30
CA ILE A 443 20.15 1.32 -44.85
C ILE A 443 21.59 1.19 -45.37
N ASP A 444 22.15 -0.02 -45.33
CA ASP A 444 23.53 -0.25 -45.77
C ASP A 444 23.67 -0.09 -47.29
N VAL A 445 22.69 -0.53 -48.08
CA VAL A 445 22.62 -0.24 -49.53
C VAL A 445 22.54 1.26 -49.78
N MET A 446 21.63 1.97 -49.12
CA MET A 446 21.49 3.43 -49.29
C MET A 446 22.77 4.18 -48.91
N LYS A 447 23.48 3.75 -47.87
CA LYS A 447 24.78 4.35 -47.49
C LYS A 447 25.83 4.14 -48.58
N GLN A 448 25.87 2.96 -49.18
CA GLN A 448 26.79 2.68 -50.29
C GLN A 448 26.47 3.54 -51.51
N GLU A 449 25.18 3.68 -51.86
CA GLU A 449 24.72 4.54 -52.95
C GLU A 449 25.09 6.01 -52.70
N LEU A 450 24.86 6.52 -51.48
CA LEU A 450 25.24 7.88 -51.10
C LEU A 450 26.75 8.10 -51.25
N PHE A 451 27.57 7.16 -50.78
CA PHE A 451 29.02 7.27 -50.93
C PHE A 451 29.47 7.30 -52.39
N GLU A 452 28.83 6.53 -53.27
CA GLU A 452 29.15 6.55 -54.70
C GLU A 452 28.71 7.87 -55.35
N LYS A 453 27.54 8.40 -54.97
CA LYS A 453 27.06 9.71 -55.43
C LYS A 453 27.96 10.86 -54.96
N ASP A 454 28.52 10.78 -53.75
CA ASP A 454 29.47 11.77 -53.25
C ASP A 454 30.74 11.80 -54.11
N LYS A 455 31.27 10.64 -54.53
CA LYS A 455 32.41 10.60 -55.48
C LYS A 455 32.04 11.22 -56.83
N GLU A 456 30.85 10.93 -57.36
CA GLU A 456 30.37 11.55 -58.60
C GLU A 456 30.31 13.09 -58.45
N LEU A 457 29.82 13.60 -57.31
CA LEU A 457 29.76 15.04 -57.03
C LEU A 457 31.15 15.70 -56.95
N GLU A 458 32.17 15.02 -56.44
CA GLU A 458 33.56 15.50 -56.47
C GLU A 458 34.03 15.75 -57.91
N THR A 459 33.67 14.87 -58.86
CA THR A 459 34.04 15.05 -60.27
C THR A 459 33.39 16.29 -60.91
N ILE A 460 32.15 16.60 -60.54
CA ILE A 460 31.45 17.80 -61.02
C ILE A 460 32.18 19.07 -60.57
N SER A 461 32.69 19.08 -59.33
CA SER A 461 33.46 20.20 -58.79
C SER A 461 34.74 20.43 -59.60
N VAL A 462 35.42 19.35 -60.02
CA VAL A 462 36.60 19.42 -60.90
C VAL A 462 36.23 19.96 -62.28
N PHE A 463 35.16 19.46 -62.92
CA PHE A 463 34.72 19.96 -64.22
C PHE A 463 34.31 21.44 -64.17
N LYS A 464 33.69 21.88 -63.08
CA LYS A 464 33.36 23.29 -62.87
C LYS A 464 34.63 24.16 -62.79
N ALA A 465 35.61 23.74 -62.00
CA ALA A 465 36.90 24.44 -61.93
C ALA A 465 37.62 24.46 -63.29
N GLN A 466 37.58 23.36 -64.04
CA GLN A 466 38.14 23.28 -65.40
C GLN A 466 37.46 24.29 -66.35
N ALA A 467 36.13 24.38 -66.30
CA ALA A 467 35.38 25.35 -67.12
C ALA A 467 35.71 26.80 -66.74
N GLU A 468 35.87 27.10 -65.45
CA GLU A 468 36.28 28.43 -64.97
C GLU A 468 37.69 28.80 -65.48
N VAL A 469 38.66 27.89 -65.38
CA VAL A 469 40.03 28.10 -65.91
C VAL A 469 40.01 28.35 -67.41
N TYR A 470 39.34 27.50 -68.20
CA TYR A 470 39.25 27.70 -69.64
C TYR A 470 38.55 29.01 -70.02
N SER A 471 37.52 29.40 -69.27
CA SER A 471 36.85 30.68 -69.50
C SER A 471 37.81 31.85 -69.23
N SER A 472 38.56 31.80 -68.12
CA SER A 472 39.55 32.80 -67.75
C SER A 472 40.67 32.90 -68.79
N ASP A 473 41.22 31.76 -69.21
CA ASP A 473 42.27 31.69 -70.23
C ASP A 473 41.79 32.25 -71.57
N PHE A 474 40.56 31.92 -71.96
CA PHE A 474 39.94 32.47 -73.16
C PHE A 474 39.78 34.00 -73.11
N TYR A 475 39.34 34.55 -71.97
CA TYR A 475 39.25 36.01 -71.81
C TYR A 475 40.62 36.68 -71.77
N ALA A 476 41.61 36.09 -71.11
CA ALA A 476 42.98 36.59 -71.08
C ALA A 476 43.60 36.60 -72.49
N GLU A 477 43.42 35.52 -73.24
CA GLU A 477 43.90 35.39 -74.62
C GLU A 477 43.20 36.38 -75.56
N ARG A 478 41.89 36.60 -75.40
CA ARG A 478 41.17 37.64 -76.14
C ARG A 478 41.73 39.02 -75.82
N ALA A 479 41.90 39.38 -74.56
CA ALA A 479 42.44 40.67 -74.15
C ALA A 479 43.88 40.87 -74.66
N ALA A 480 44.71 39.83 -74.67
CA ALA A 480 46.05 39.86 -75.23
C ALA A 480 46.02 40.09 -76.75
N ARG A 481 45.14 39.38 -77.48
CA ARG A 481 44.94 39.58 -78.93
C ARG A 481 44.47 41.00 -79.24
N GLU A 482 43.51 41.53 -78.48
CA GLU A 482 43.01 42.89 -78.65
C GLU A 482 44.14 43.92 -78.47
N LYS A 483 44.97 43.79 -77.44
CA LYS A 483 46.16 44.64 -77.25
C LYS A 483 47.16 44.55 -78.41
N ILE A 484 47.45 43.33 -78.89
CA ILE A 484 48.34 43.14 -80.04
C ILE A 484 47.74 43.80 -81.29
N HIS A 485 46.42 43.67 -81.48
CA HIS A 485 45.72 44.33 -82.58
C HIS A 485 45.78 45.86 -82.44
N GLU A 486 45.54 46.43 -81.26
CA GLU A 486 45.68 47.86 -80.99
C GLU A 486 47.11 48.38 -81.28
N GLU A 487 48.14 47.65 -80.82
CA GLU A 487 49.54 48.00 -81.10
C GLU A 487 49.89 47.89 -82.58
N LYS A 488 49.37 46.87 -83.28
CA LYS A 488 49.54 46.69 -84.72
C LYS A 488 48.93 47.87 -85.48
N GLU A 489 47.71 48.28 -85.15
CA GLU A 489 47.05 49.43 -85.77
C GLU A 489 47.82 50.74 -85.48
N ARG A 490 48.32 50.92 -84.26
CA ARG A 490 49.19 52.05 -83.90
C ARG A 490 50.47 52.10 -84.74
N LEU A 491 51.15 50.97 -84.88
CA LEU A 491 52.37 50.86 -85.70
C LEU A 491 52.08 51.06 -87.20
N ALA A 492 50.97 50.53 -87.70
CA ALA A 492 50.53 50.75 -89.08
C ALA A 492 50.29 52.24 -89.37
N ALA A 493 49.59 52.96 -88.47
CA ALA A 493 49.38 54.40 -88.57
C ALA A 493 50.71 55.19 -88.54
N GLN A 494 51.67 54.80 -87.68
CA GLN A 494 53.01 55.41 -87.65
C GLN A 494 53.78 55.17 -88.95
N LEU A 495 53.73 53.94 -89.51
CA LEU A 495 54.35 53.62 -90.80
C LEU A 495 53.70 54.41 -91.95
N GLU A 496 52.38 54.56 -91.98
CA GLU A 496 51.71 55.40 -92.97
C GLU A 496 52.12 56.87 -92.86
N PHE A 497 52.25 57.41 -91.64
CA PHE A 497 52.73 58.76 -91.42
C PHE A 497 54.16 58.96 -91.95
N ILE A 498 55.08 58.05 -91.63
CA ILE A 498 56.47 58.08 -92.14
C ILE A 498 56.50 57.93 -93.66
N LYS A 499 55.68 57.04 -94.24
CA LYS A 499 55.57 56.90 -95.71
C LYS A 499 55.11 58.20 -96.36
N LYS A 500 54.09 58.87 -95.81
CA LYS A 500 53.62 60.18 -96.30
C LYS A 500 54.71 61.24 -96.20
N GLN A 501 55.43 61.29 -95.07
CA GLN A 501 56.56 62.21 -94.89
C GLN A 501 57.70 61.93 -95.90
N ASN A 502 58.03 60.66 -96.17
CA ASN A 502 59.02 60.29 -97.17
C ASN A 502 58.58 60.68 -98.58
N ILE A 503 57.32 60.44 -98.95
CA ILE A 503 56.77 60.88 -100.24
C ILE A 503 56.86 62.41 -100.34
N GLN A 504 56.48 63.14 -99.29
CA GLN A 504 56.58 64.59 -99.27
C GLN A 504 58.02 65.09 -99.44
N LEU A 505 58.99 64.50 -98.73
CA LEU A 505 60.41 64.85 -98.88
C LEU A 505 60.94 64.50 -100.27
N GLN A 506 60.51 63.36 -100.84
CA GLN A 506 60.86 62.97 -102.20
C GLN A 506 60.28 63.96 -103.22
N ASP A 507 59.02 64.37 -103.07
CA ASP A 507 58.38 65.40 -103.87
C ASP A 507 59.09 66.76 -103.74
N GLU A 508 59.53 67.14 -102.53
CA GLU A 508 60.32 68.34 -102.29
C GLU A 508 61.67 68.28 -103.03
N VAL A 509 62.42 67.18 -102.92
CA VAL A 509 63.68 66.96 -103.65
C VAL A 509 63.46 66.99 -105.17
N GLU A 510 62.43 66.31 -105.67
CA GLU A 510 62.08 66.34 -107.09
C GLU A 510 61.65 67.72 -107.54
N SER A 511 60.89 68.46 -106.73
CA SER A 511 60.46 69.82 -107.03
C SER A 511 61.64 70.78 -107.07
N MET A 512 62.60 70.67 -106.15
CA MET A 512 63.85 71.41 -106.16
C MET A 512 64.68 71.06 -107.40
N GLY A 513 64.72 69.78 -107.79
CA GLY A 513 65.31 69.32 -109.05
C GLY A 513 64.64 69.94 -110.28
N ARG A 514 63.30 69.94 -110.34
CA ARG A 514 62.52 70.54 -111.44
C ARG A 514 62.64 72.06 -111.48
N GLN A 515 62.59 72.74 -110.35
CA GLN A 515 62.78 74.19 -110.23
C GLN A 515 64.18 74.58 -110.70
N SER A 516 65.21 73.86 -110.24
CA SER A 516 66.60 74.02 -110.73
C SER A 516 66.68 73.87 -112.26
N MET A 517 66.02 72.86 -112.84
CA MET A 517 65.97 72.67 -114.29
C MET A 517 65.20 73.79 -115.01
N THR A 518 64.09 74.27 -114.45
CA THR A 518 63.25 75.31 -115.06
C THR A 518 63.94 76.68 -114.99
N GLU A 519 64.63 76.98 -113.90
CA GLU A 519 65.53 78.14 -113.75
C GLU A 519 66.60 78.13 -114.85
N MET A 520 67.19 76.96 -115.11
CA MET A 520 68.16 76.76 -116.21
C MET A 520 67.53 77.06 -117.59
N GLN A 521 66.30 76.60 -117.83
CA GLN A 521 65.60 76.81 -119.11
C GLN A 521 65.11 78.25 -119.32
N ARG A 522 64.68 78.96 -118.27
CA ARG A 522 64.18 80.36 -118.36
C ARG A 522 65.25 81.37 -118.79
N ARG A 523 66.53 81.00 -118.75
CA ARG A 523 67.61 81.84 -119.28
C ARG A 523 67.70 81.87 -120.83
N HIS A 524 66.90 81.09 -121.59
CA HIS A 524 67.13 80.94 -123.05
C HIS A 524 65.88 80.70 -123.98
N VAL A 525 65.21 81.74 -124.54
CA VAL A 525 64.25 81.66 -125.71
C VAL A 525 64.12 83.05 -126.42
N PRO A 526 63.85 83.30 -127.77
CA PRO A 526 63.66 82.48 -129.01
C PRO A 526 64.31 82.95 -130.37
N ARG A 527 64.23 82.11 -131.45
CA ARG A 527 63.88 82.40 -132.91
C ARG A 527 64.85 81.86 -134.01
N GLY A 528 64.35 80.95 -134.86
CA GLY A 528 64.57 80.92 -136.33
C GLY A 528 65.58 79.93 -136.99
N THR A 529 65.08 79.19 -138.01
CA THR A 529 65.76 78.58 -139.20
C THR A 529 66.54 77.24 -139.12
N ASN A 530 66.08 76.25 -139.91
CA ASN A 530 66.77 75.04 -140.45
C ASN A 530 67.42 75.40 -141.82
N PRO A 531 68.42 74.70 -142.42
CA PRO A 531 68.51 73.24 -142.53
C PRO A 531 69.94 72.58 -142.56
N ALA A 532 69.96 71.25 -142.41
CA ALA A 532 70.96 70.28 -142.88
C ALA A 532 72.42 70.40 -142.41
N ASP A 533 72.78 69.69 -141.33
CA ASP A 533 73.94 68.77 -141.29
C ASP A 533 73.79 67.81 -140.09
N SER A 534 74.17 66.54 -140.26
CA SER A 534 73.81 65.42 -139.36
C SER A 534 75.04 64.82 -138.65
N SER A 535 75.28 65.16 -137.37
CA SER A 535 76.07 64.47 -136.31
C SER A 535 76.65 65.50 -135.31
N PRO A 536 76.98 65.19 -134.02
CA PRO A 536 77.08 63.90 -133.32
C PRO A 536 76.43 63.83 -131.90
N HIS A 537 76.52 62.63 -131.28
CA HIS A 537 76.37 62.27 -129.86
C HIS A 537 74.99 62.31 -129.18
N HIS A 538 74.38 61.13 -129.00
CA HIS A 538 73.84 60.58 -127.74
C HIS A 538 73.00 59.32 -128.00
N HIS A 539 72.90 58.48 -126.95
CA HIS A 539 71.83 57.51 -126.71
C HIS A 539 71.92 56.12 -127.36
N LEU A 540 72.47 55.17 -126.61
CA LEU A 540 72.01 53.80 -126.38
C LEU A 540 72.52 53.47 -124.95
N GLN A 541 71.84 52.81 -124.02
CA GLN A 541 70.69 51.93 -124.07
C GLN A 541 70.16 51.80 -122.64
N ALA A 542 68.83 51.89 -122.47
CA ALA A 542 68.17 51.49 -121.24
C ALA A 542 68.24 49.97 -121.08
N GLY A 543 68.59 49.51 -119.88
CA GLY A 543 68.73 48.08 -119.57
C GLY A 543 68.79 47.85 -118.07
N ARG A 544 67.63 48.04 -117.43
CA ARG A 544 67.17 47.46 -116.15
C ARG A 544 68.09 46.34 -115.60
N VAL A 545 68.76 46.57 -114.46
CA VAL A 545 69.18 45.51 -113.53
C VAL A 545 69.07 46.02 -112.10
N ASP A 546 68.62 45.08 -111.28
CA ASP A 546 68.07 45.17 -109.95
C ASP A 546 69.02 45.60 -108.83
N TRP A 547 68.34 46.08 -107.81
CA TRP A 547 68.74 46.30 -106.44
C TRP A 547 69.45 45.09 -105.82
N GLN A 548 70.63 45.32 -105.25
CA GLN A 548 71.07 44.66 -104.02
C GLN A 548 72.37 45.29 -103.55
N GLN A 549 72.34 45.93 -102.38
CA GLN A 549 73.22 45.56 -101.27
C GLN A 549 72.98 46.49 -100.08
N GLN A 550 72.36 45.95 -99.04
CA GLN A 550 73.00 45.91 -97.71
C GLN A 550 72.24 44.94 -96.80
N GLY A 551 72.93 43.87 -96.38
CA GLY A 551 72.48 42.92 -95.37
C GLY A 551 72.53 41.43 -95.74
N ASN A 552 73.55 40.96 -96.48
CA ASN A 552 73.68 39.53 -96.82
C ASN A 552 74.27 38.75 -95.63
N ILE A 553 73.42 37.99 -94.93
CA ILE A 553 73.85 36.84 -94.12
C ILE A 553 74.11 35.71 -95.14
N PRO A 554 75.26 35.02 -95.14
CA PRO A 554 75.51 33.92 -96.07
C PRO A 554 74.44 32.83 -95.89
N GLU A 555 73.66 32.56 -96.94
CA GLU A 555 72.44 31.75 -96.88
C GLU A 555 72.70 30.26 -96.53
N HIS A 556 73.97 29.83 -96.55
CA HIS A 556 74.40 28.45 -96.28
C HIS A 556 75.60 28.36 -95.32
N ALA A 557 75.51 28.98 -94.13
CA ALA A 557 76.55 28.88 -93.09
C ALA A 557 76.13 27.99 -91.92
N CYS A 558 77.02 27.09 -91.48
CA CYS A 558 76.78 26.29 -90.28
C CYS A 558 76.82 27.16 -89.01
N PRO A 559 75.76 27.20 -88.19
CA PRO A 559 75.72 28.07 -87.00
C PRO A 559 76.68 27.64 -85.87
N LYS A 560 77.24 26.43 -85.90
CA LYS A 560 78.18 25.95 -84.87
C LYS A 560 79.64 26.34 -85.17
N CYS A 561 80.09 26.17 -86.41
CA CYS A 561 81.49 26.38 -86.80
C CYS A 561 81.71 27.58 -87.73
N GLY A 562 80.64 28.17 -88.29
CA GLY A 562 80.72 29.31 -89.21
C GLY A 562 81.22 28.98 -90.62
N GLU A 563 81.32 27.69 -90.99
CA GLU A 563 81.73 27.27 -92.33
C GLU A 563 80.63 27.57 -93.35
N VAL A 564 80.99 28.28 -94.43
CA VAL A 564 80.07 28.64 -95.53
C VAL A 564 80.18 27.58 -96.61
N LEU A 565 79.05 26.91 -96.86
CA LEU A 565 78.97 25.78 -97.79
C LEU A 565 78.27 26.22 -99.09
N PRO A 566 78.62 25.57 -100.23
CA PRO A 566 78.17 26.01 -101.55
C PRO A 566 76.66 25.86 -101.79
N ASP A 567 76.00 24.94 -101.08
CA ASP A 567 74.58 24.65 -101.21
C ASP A 567 73.96 24.09 -99.91
N LEU A 568 72.63 24.03 -99.86
CA LEU A 568 71.85 23.56 -98.71
C LEU A 568 72.06 22.07 -98.40
N ASP A 569 72.32 21.24 -99.41
CA ASP A 569 72.56 19.80 -99.24
C ASP A 569 73.89 19.56 -98.51
N SER A 570 74.93 20.29 -98.91
CA SER A 570 76.23 20.33 -98.24
C SER A 570 76.10 20.81 -96.79
N LEU A 571 75.25 21.83 -96.54
CA LEU A 571 74.95 22.31 -95.19
C LEU A 571 74.20 21.27 -94.34
N GLN A 572 73.21 20.58 -94.89
CA GLN A 572 72.47 19.53 -94.17
C GLN A 572 73.36 18.35 -93.78
N ILE A 573 74.26 17.91 -94.67
CA ILE A 573 75.25 16.88 -94.37
C ILE A 573 76.19 17.36 -93.27
N HIS A 574 76.75 18.57 -93.43
CA HIS A 574 77.67 19.15 -92.45
C HIS A 574 77.02 19.34 -91.07
N ILE A 575 75.78 19.82 -90.98
CA ILE A 575 75.08 19.99 -89.70
C ILE A 575 74.90 18.64 -88.99
N MET A 576 74.68 17.55 -89.72
CA MET A 576 74.55 16.22 -89.14
C MET A 576 75.86 15.76 -88.45
N ASP A 577 77.01 16.02 -89.08
CA ASP A 577 78.33 15.69 -88.53
C ASP A 577 78.79 16.71 -87.47
N CYS A 578 78.38 17.98 -87.61
CA CYS A 578 78.82 19.07 -86.75
C CYS A 578 78.00 19.17 -85.45
N ILE A 579 76.81 18.57 -85.32
CA ILE A 579 75.99 18.59 -84.08
C ILE A 579 76.43 17.54 -83.04
N ILE A 580 77.19 16.50 -83.45
CA ILE A 580 77.91 15.60 -82.53
C ILE A 580 79.09 16.37 -81.90
#